data_AF-A0AAE3K1R9-F1
#
_entry.id   AF-A0AAE3K1R9-F1
#
_cell.length_a   1.000
_cell.length_b   1.000
_cell.length_c   1.000
_cell.angle_alpha   90.00
_cell.angle_beta   90.00
_cell.angle_gamma   90.00
#
_symmetry.space_group_name_H-M   'P 1'
#
loop_
_entity.id
_entity.type
_entity.pdbx_description
1 polymer ?
#
loop_
_entity_poly.entity_id
_entity_poly.type
_entity_poly.pdbx_seq_one_letter_code
_entity_poly.pdbx_strand_id
1 'polypeptide(L)' 'NIIGVMGEFGLVPRIIDYMEKTGLNLESMITREIPFSEAPDYFLHHREMHKQDIKVLVKIS' A
#
# COMPACT_ATOMS: atom_id res chain seq x y z
N ASN A 1 27.42 -4.47 4.75
CA ASN A 1 26.97 -3.08 4.84
C ASN A 1 25.74 -2.87 3.99
N ILE A 2 24.54 -3.04 4.57
CA ILE A 2 23.29 -2.59 3.93
C ILE A 2 23.12 -1.14 4.38
N ILE A 3 23.32 -0.19 3.46
CA ILE A 3 22.98 1.21 3.70
C ILE A 3 21.46 1.28 3.56
N GLY A 4 20.76 1.57 4.66
CA GLY A 4 19.32 1.79 4.62
C GLY A 4 19.02 2.99 3.71
N VAL A 5 18.17 2.80 2.70
CA VAL A 5 17.66 3.90 1.88
C VAL A 5 16.46 4.48 2.60
N MET A 6 16.56 5.75 3.03
CA MET A 6 15.45 6.51 3.57
C MET A 6 14.70 7.20 2.41
N GLY A 7 13.37 7.35 2.54
CA GLY A 7 12.55 7.94 1.49
C GLY A 7 13.07 9.31 1.03
N GLU A 8 13.05 9.53 -0.29
CA GLU A 8 13.53 10.76 -0.94
C GLU A 8 12.36 11.68 -1.29
N PHE A 9 12.55 13.00 -1.13
CA PHE A 9 11.58 14.01 -1.55
C PHE A 9 11.51 14.09 -3.08
N GLY A 10 10.32 14.23 -3.65
CA GLY A 10 10.15 14.36 -5.11
C GLY A 10 10.10 13.04 -5.89
N LEU A 11 10.01 11.89 -5.22
CA LEU A 11 9.83 10.59 -5.90
C LEU A 11 8.45 10.39 -6.52
N VAL A 12 7.41 11.08 -6.00
CA VAL A 12 6.03 10.88 -6.46
C VAL A 12 5.84 11.24 -7.95
N PRO A 13 6.29 12.41 -8.45
CA PRO A 13 6.23 12.69 -9.89
C PRO A 13 7.00 11.66 -10.73
N ARG A 14 8.18 11.24 -10.27
CA ARG A 14 9.03 10.28 -10.98
C ARG A 14 8.40 8.89 -11.08
N ILE A 15 7.73 8.43 -10.02
CA ILE A 15 7.06 7.13 -10.03
C ILE A 15 5.83 7.15 -10.93
N ILE A 16 5.09 8.26 -10.99
CA ILE A 16 3.94 8.44 -11.90
C ILE A 16 4.41 8.33 -13.36
N ASP A 17 5.42 9.12 -13.74
CA ASP A 17 6.00 9.06 -15.09
C ASP A 17 6.52 7.66 -15.45
N TYR A 18 7.13 6.97 -14.48
CA TYR A 18 7.63 5.62 -14.66
C TYR A 18 6.50 4.61 -14.87
N MET A 19 5.43 4.69 -14.08
CA MET A 19 4.25 3.83 -14.22
C MET A 19 3.59 4.00 -15.57
N GLU A 20 3.43 5.24 -16.05
CA GLU A 20 2.86 5.53 -17.36
C GLU A 20 3.71 4.94 -18.50
N LYS A 21 5.05 5.12 -18.44
CA LYS A 21 5.97 4.63 -19.49
C LYS A 21 6.10 3.11 -19.54
N THR A 22 5.96 2.45 -18.39
CA THR A 22 6.19 1.00 -18.27
C THR A 22 4.89 0.18 -18.26
N GLY A 23 3.74 0.83 -18.13
CA GLY A 23 2.47 0.14 -17.89
C GLY A 23 2.43 -0.58 -16.55
N LEU A 24 3.24 -0.16 -15.58
CA LEU A 24 3.29 -0.80 -14.26
C LEU A 24 1.94 -0.62 -13.55
N ASN A 25 1.22 -1.73 -13.37
CA ASN A 25 -0.01 -1.80 -12.60
C ASN A 25 0.28 -2.30 -11.18
N LEU A 26 -0.14 -1.54 -10.17
CA LEU A 26 0.04 -1.84 -8.75
C LEU A 26 -1.22 -2.42 -8.09
N GLU A 27 -2.33 -2.59 -8.82
CA GLU A 27 -3.58 -3.16 -8.30
C GLU A 27 -3.35 -4.52 -7.65
N SER A 28 -2.49 -5.36 -8.24
CA SER A 28 -2.14 -6.68 -7.70
C SER A 28 -1.42 -6.63 -6.34
N MET A 29 -0.89 -5.47 -5.94
CA MET A 29 -0.28 -5.30 -4.62
C MET A 29 -1.33 -5.14 -3.52
N ILE A 30 -2.56 -4.74 -3.87
CA ILE A 30 -3.68 -4.63 -2.93
C ILE A 30 -4.22 -6.04 -2.70
N THR A 31 -3.98 -6.57 -1.51
CA THR A 31 -4.45 -7.92 -1.13
C THR A 31 -5.84 -7.88 -0.50
N ARG A 32 -6.29 -6.70 -0.07
CA ARG A 32 -7.59 -6.52 0.59
C ARG A 32 -8.13 -5.11 0.40
N GLU A 33 -9.45 -5.01 0.24
CA GLU A 33 -10.19 -3.75 0.28
C GLU A 33 -11.20 -3.79 1.43
N ILE A 34 -11.29 -2.70 2.20
CA ILE A 34 -12.26 -2.55 3.29
C ILE A 34 -12.94 -1.18 3.25
N PRO A 35 -14.19 -1.05 3.68
CA PRO A 35 -14.81 0.25 3.90
C PRO A 35 -14.18 0.96 5.12
N PHE A 36 -14.27 2.30 5.14
CA PHE A 36 -13.71 3.11 6.23
C PHE A 36 -14.28 2.74 7.60
N SER A 37 -15.54 2.33 7.68
CA SER A 37 -16.18 1.86 8.91
C SER A 37 -15.50 0.65 9.54
N GLU A 38 -14.86 -0.20 8.74
CA GLU A 38 -14.19 -1.42 9.21
C GLU A 38 -12.71 -1.20 9.55
N ALA A 39 -12.14 -0.05 9.16
CA ALA A 39 -10.72 0.23 9.38
C ALA A 39 -10.29 0.17 10.86
N PRO A 40 -11.03 0.75 11.84
CA PRO A 40 -10.65 0.68 13.25
C PRO A 40 -10.53 -0.77 13.74
N ASP A 41 -11.56 -1.59 13.52
CA ASP A 41 -11.59 -2.99 13.97
C ASP A 41 -10.52 -3.82 13.25
N TYR A 42 -10.33 -3.60 11.95
CA TYR A 42 -9.31 -4.29 11.16
C TYR A 42 -7.90 -4.05 11.73
N PHE A 43 -7.52 -2.80 11.99
CA PHE A 43 -6.19 -2.48 12.50
C PHE A 43 -5.99 -2.83 13.98
N LEU A 44 -7.05 -2.87 14.78
CA LEU A 44 -7.00 -3.33 16.18
C LEU A 44 -6.65 -4.83 16.29
N HIS A 45 -7.19 -5.66 15.38
CA HIS A 45 -7.00 -7.12 15.40
C HIS A 45 -5.91 -7.61 14.43
N HIS A 46 -5.30 -6.71 13.64
CA HIS A 46 -4.34 -7.07 12.59
C HIS A 46 -3.10 -7.81 13.10
N ARG A 47 -2.69 -7.60 14.36
CA ARG A 47 -1.49 -8.26 14.91
C ARG A 47 -1.64 -9.79 14.98
N GLU A 48 -2.85 -10.32 14.96
CA GLU A 48 -3.10 -11.75 15.24
C GLU A 48 -3.64 -12.55 14.05
N MET A 49 -4.37 -11.94 13.09
CA MET A 49 -5.27 -12.75 12.25
C MET A 49 -4.93 -12.91 10.77
N HIS A 50 -4.11 -12.05 10.13
CA HIS A 50 -4.03 -12.05 8.65
C HIS A 50 -2.62 -11.85 8.07
N LYS A 51 -1.75 -12.87 8.21
CA LYS A 51 -0.41 -12.90 7.56
C LYS A 51 -0.43 -12.88 6.03
N GLN A 52 -1.61 -13.05 5.43
CA GLN A 52 -1.83 -13.04 3.97
C GLN A 52 -2.05 -11.63 3.41
N ASP A 53 -2.39 -10.66 4.27
CA ASP A 53 -2.67 -9.29 3.84
C ASP A 53 -1.34 -8.50 3.79
N ILE A 54 -0.91 -8.11 2.58
CA ILE A 54 0.33 -7.35 2.33
C ILE A 54 0.04 -5.84 2.27
N LYS A 55 -1.05 -5.45 1.60
CA LYS A 55 -1.51 -4.06 1.50
C LYS A 55 -3.03 -4.01 1.52
N VAL A 56 -3.57 -3.17 2.39
CA VAL A 56 -5.02 -2.98 2.54
C VAL A 56 -5.39 -1.60 2.03
N LEU A 57 -6.37 -1.55 1.13
CA LEU A 57 -6.97 -0.32 0.63
C LEU A 57 -8.24 -0.01 1.42
N VAL A 58 -8.25 1.15 2.11
CA VAL A 58 -9.44 1.64 2.82
C VAL A 58 -10.21 2.58 1.92
N LYS A 59 -11.48 2.25 1.65
CA LYS A 59 -12.39 3.08 0.84
C LYS A 59 -13.18 4.05 1.73
N ILE A 60 -13.15 5.35 1.40
CA ILE A 60 -13.77 6.44 2.18
C ILE A 60 -15.17 6.82 1.64
N SER A 61 -15.59 6.22 0.52
CA SER A 61 -16.89 6.45 -0.12
C SER A 61 -18.07 5.82 0.61
#